data_AF-A0A6P3R7Z8-F1
#
_entry.id   AF-A0A6P3R7Z8-F1
#
_cell.length_a   1.000
_cell.length_b   1.000
_cell.length_c   1.000
_cell.angle_alpha   90.00
_cell.angle_beta   90.00
_cell.angle_gamma   90.00
#
_symmetry.space_group_name_H-M   'P 1'
#
loop_
_entity.id
_entity.type
_entity.pdbx_description
1 polymer ?
#
loop_
_entity_poly.entity_id
_entity_poly.type
_entity_poly.pdbx_seq_one_letter_code
_entity_poly.pdbx_strand_id
1 'polypeptide(L)'
;MGRLKTVAGSQMQKLLEAVNTEIHFVTLCTFQPLPSCLRFVQTNISHLLQDTSEQLLALKPWITRWNFSGCLELQCQPDSSTLLPPRIPGALGATAPPAPQAPLLLLLLLLPMALLLATTWCLFWRRRRQGTSYPGEQ
;
A
#
# COMPACT_ATOMS: atom_id res chain seq x y z
N MET A 1 -4.47 -11.80 8.93
CA MET A 1 -5.48 -11.51 7.88
C MET A 1 -6.57 -10.53 8.31
N GLY A 2 -7.18 -10.66 9.51
CA GLY A 2 -8.26 -9.77 9.96
C GLY A 2 -8.01 -8.25 9.79
N ARG A 3 -6.84 -7.73 10.20
CA ARG A 3 -6.49 -6.30 10.03
C ARG A 3 -6.35 -5.85 8.57
N LEU A 4 -5.91 -6.75 7.67
CA LEU A 4 -5.80 -6.41 6.25
C LEU A 4 -7.18 -6.29 5.60
N LYS A 5 -8.15 -7.10 6.05
CA LYS A 5 -9.54 -7.04 5.55
C LYS A 5 -10.20 -5.69 5.83
N THR A 6 -9.88 -5.03 6.94
CA THR A 6 -10.52 -3.76 7.31
C THR A 6 -10.12 -2.58 6.43
N VAL A 7 -9.01 -2.70 5.69
CA VAL A 7 -8.47 -1.65 4.81
C VAL A 7 -8.51 -2.05 3.33
N ALA A 8 -8.98 -3.27 3.02
CA ALA A 8 -8.99 -3.82 1.67
C ALA A 8 -10.25 -3.40 0.89
N GLY A 9 -10.08 -3.16 -0.41
CA GLY A 9 -11.21 -3.03 -1.34
C GLY A 9 -11.95 -4.35 -1.53
N SER A 10 -13.18 -4.30 -2.06
CA SER A 10 -14.12 -5.44 -2.11
C SER A 10 -13.56 -6.71 -2.76
N GLN A 11 -12.81 -6.60 -3.87
CA GLN A 11 -12.21 -7.78 -4.52
C GLN A 11 -11.05 -8.35 -3.70
N MET A 12 -10.20 -7.48 -3.14
CA MET A 12 -9.09 -7.91 -2.28
C MET A 12 -9.60 -8.55 -0.98
N GLN A 13 -10.71 -8.05 -0.44
CA GLN A 13 -11.34 -8.62 0.75
C GLN A 13 -11.76 -10.08 0.54
N LYS A 14 -12.27 -10.44 -0.66
CA LYS A 14 -12.60 -11.84 -0.99
C LYS A 14 -11.36 -12.73 -0.96
N LEU A 15 -10.25 -12.27 -1.53
CA LEU A 15 -8.99 -13.01 -1.52
C LEU A 15 -8.46 -13.19 -0.09
N LEU A 16 -8.47 -12.11 0.70
CA LEU A 16 -8.05 -12.15 2.10
C LEU A 16 -8.96 -13.04 2.94
N GLU A 17 -10.25 -13.13 2.61
CA GLU A 17 -11.17 -14.01 3.33
C GLU A 17 -10.93 -15.48 3.02
N ALA A 18 -10.64 -15.83 1.77
CA ALA A 18 -10.25 -17.18 1.42
C ALA A 18 -9.02 -17.62 2.22
N VAL A 19 -7.97 -16.79 2.27
CA VAL A 19 -6.76 -17.07 3.07
C VAL A 19 -7.06 -17.09 4.57
N ASN A 20 -7.90 -16.19 5.07
CA ASN A 20 -8.27 -16.14 6.48
C ASN A 20 -9.00 -17.42 6.92
N THR A 21 -9.84 -18.00 6.06
CA THR A 21 -10.59 -19.23 6.34
C THR A 21 -9.65 -20.42 6.55
N GLU A 22 -8.60 -20.54 5.74
CA GLU A 22 -7.59 -21.63 5.86
C GLU A 22 -6.89 -21.65 7.22
N ILE A 23 -6.71 -20.48 7.85
CA ILE A 23 -6.04 -20.34 9.16
C ILE A 23 -7.03 -20.06 10.30
N HIS A 24 -8.33 -19.98 10.04
CA HIS A 24 -9.29 -19.50 11.04
C HIS A 24 -9.40 -20.43 12.24
N PHE A 25 -9.09 -21.72 12.07
CA PHE A 25 -9.14 -22.71 13.15
C PHE A 25 -8.29 -22.32 14.38
N VAL A 26 -7.25 -21.49 14.23
CA VAL A 26 -6.45 -21.01 15.37
C VAL A 26 -7.29 -20.19 16.36
N THR A 27 -8.39 -19.58 15.92
CA THR A 27 -9.28 -18.80 16.80
C THR A 27 -10.21 -19.69 17.63
N LEU A 28 -10.26 -21.00 17.36
CA LEU A 28 -10.98 -21.96 18.22
C LEU A 28 -10.24 -22.21 19.53
N CYS A 29 -8.96 -21.85 19.60
CA CYS A 29 -8.14 -21.90 20.80
C CYS A 29 -8.13 -20.54 21.51
N THR A 30 -8.19 -20.56 22.85
CA THR A 30 -8.10 -19.35 23.69
C THR A 30 -6.64 -18.98 23.93
N PHE A 31 -5.98 -18.45 22.90
CA PHE A 31 -4.62 -17.92 23.02
C PHE A 31 -4.55 -16.79 24.06
N GLN A 32 -3.51 -16.82 24.90
CA GLN A 32 -3.23 -15.74 25.84
C GLN A 32 -2.78 -14.47 25.10
N PRO A 33 -2.90 -13.29 25.74
CA PRO A 33 -2.35 -12.05 25.21
C PRO A 33 -0.86 -12.18 24.88
N LEU A 34 -0.43 -11.46 23.85
CA LEU A 34 0.97 -11.45 23.41
C LEU A 34 1.89 -11.02 24.57
N PRO A 35 2.96 -11.78 24.88
CA PRO A 35 3.85 -11.44 25.98
C PRO A 35 4.63 -10.16 25.67
N SER A 36 5.02 -9.42 26.71
CA SER A 36 5.73 -8.14 26.58
C SER A 36 7.13 -8.27 25.95
N CYS A 37 7.73 -9.46 26.02
CA CYS A 37 9.01 -9.77 25.40
C CYS A 37 8.94 -9.88 23.87
N LEU A 38 7.74 -10.07 23.30
CA LEU A 38 7.59 -10.32 21.87
C LEU A 38 7.99 -9.10 21.04
N ARG A 39 8.83 -9.32 20.03
CA ARG A 39 9.29 -8.28 19.10
C ARG A 39 8.72 -8.55 17.72
N PHE A 40 8.11 -7.52 17.13
CA PHE A 40 7.64 -7.56 15.75
C PHE A 40 8.67 -6.91 14.83
N VAL A 41 8.85 -7.50 13.66
CA VAL A 41 9.70 -6.96 12.59
C VAL A 41 8.83 -6.67 11.39
N GLN A 42 9.11 -5.58 10.70
CA GLN A 42 8.42 -5.26 9.45
C GLN A 42 8.89 -6.22 8.35
N THR A 43 7.93 -6.86 7.69
CA THR A 43 8.20 -7.77 6.57
C THR A 43 7.18 -7.54 5.46
N ASN A 44 7.54 -7.92 4.24
CA ASN A 44 6.63 -7.88 3.11
C ASN A 44 5.51 -8.93 3.30
N ILE A 45 4.31 -8.60 2.81
CA ILE A 45 3.18 -9.54 2.88
C ILE A 45 3.44 -10.85 2.13
N SER A 46 4.30 -10.82 1.09
CA SER A 46 4.74 -12.02 0.37
C SER A 46 5.42 -13.02 1.29
N HIS A 47 6.34 -12.56 2.14
CA HIS A 47 7.02 -13.42 3.11
C HIS A 47 6.04 -13.96 4.14
N LEU A 48 5.15 -13.12 4.68
CA LEU A 48 4.12 -13.57 5.62
C LEU A 48 3.24 -14.68 5.02
N LEU A 49 2.82 -14.53 3.76
CA LEU A 49 2.00 -15.52 3.07
C LEU A 49 2.77 -16.81 2.77
N GLN A 50 4.04 -16.71 2.39
CA GLN A 50 4.91 -17.85 2.17
C GLN A 50 5.12 -18.63 3.46
N ASP A 51 5.53 -17.96 4.54
CA ASP A 51 5.74 -18.57 5.86
C ASP A 51 4.45 -19.25 6.36
N THR A 52 3.29 -18.60 6.17
CA THR A 52 1.99 -19.17 6.54
C THR A 52 1.71 -20.47 5.78
N SER A 53 1.99 -20.50 4.47
CA SER A 53 1.82 -21.70 3.65
C SER A 53 2.75 -22.84 4.12
N GLU A 54 4.01 -22.53 4.37
CA GLU A 54 5.00 -23.50 4.86
C GLU A 54 4.61 -24.06 6.24
N GLN A 55 4.16 -23.20 7.15
CA GLN A 55 3.66 -23.61 8.47
C GLN A 55 2.43 -24.52 8.37
N LEU A 56 1.47 -24.20 7.51
CA LEU A 56 0.29 -25.05 7.30
C LEU A 56 0.67 -26.41 6.73
N LEU A 57 1.59 -26.47 5.78
CA LEU A 57 2.09 -27.73 5.21
C LEU A 57 2.76 -28.59 6.28
N ALA A 58 3.58 -27.98 7.13
CA ALA A 58 4.23 -28.67 8.25
C ALA A 58 3.22 -29.14 9.32
N LEU A 59 2.19 -28.34 9.59
CA LEU A 59 1.19 -28.60 10.64
C LEU A 59 0.12 -29.62 10.22
N LYS A 60 -0.24 -29.67 8.93
CA LYS A 60 -1.30 -30.53 8.38
C LYS A 60 -1.27 -31.99 8.86
N PRO A 61 -0.13 -32.72 8.87
CA PRO A 61 -0.11 -34.09 9.36
C PRO A 61 -0.29 -34.24 10.88
N TRP A 62 -0.11 -33.17 11.65
CA TRP A 62 -0.06 -33.19 13.12
C TRP A 62 -1.25 -32.54 13.81
N ILE A 63 -2.02 -31.71 13.11
CA ILE A 63 -3.08 -30.87 13.68
C ILE A 63 -4.14 -31.66 14.48
N THR A 64 -4.41 -32.91 14.11
CA THR A 64 -5.36 -33.79 14.83
C THR A 64 -4.69 -34.81 15.75
N ARG A 65 -3.34 -34.88 15.75
CA ARG A 65 -2.58 -35.91 16.47
C ARG A 65 -1.95 -35.40 17.76
N TRP A 66 -1.71 -34.10 17.86
CA TRP A 66 -1.03 -33.48 18.99
C TRP A 66 -1.98 -32.67 19.85
N ASN A 67 -1.63 -32.54 21.14
CA ASN A 67 -2.28 -31.60 22.04
C ASN A 67 -1.51 -30.28 22.02
N PHE A 68 -2.21 -29.20 21.70
CA PHE A 68 -1.67 -27.84 21.60
C PHE A 68 -1.93 -26.97 22.84
N SER A 69 -2.38 -27.55 23.96
CA SER A 69 -2.63 -26.80 25.21
C SER A 69 -1.40 -26.05 25.71
N GLY A 70 -0.20 -26.61 25.51
CA GLY A 70 1.07 -25.96 25.85
C GLY A 70 1.46 -24.80 24.93
N CYS A 71 0.74 -24.59 23.81
CA CYS A 71 1.01 -23.53 22.84
C CYS A 71 0.11 -22.30 23.02
N LEU A 72 -0.82 -22.31 23.98
CA LEU A 72 -1.74 -21.21 24.22
C LEU A 72 -1.03 -19.94 24.70
N GLU A 73 0.14 -20.08 25.33
CA GLU A 73 1.02 -19.00 25.74
C GLU A 73 2.24 -18.96 24.82
N LEU A 74 2.40 -17.85 24.08
CA LEU A 74 3.59 -17.65 23.25
C LEU A 74 4.79 -17.37 24.15
N GLN A 75 5.92 -18.01 23.87
CA GLN A 75 7.17 -17.83 24.61
C GLN A 75 8.22 -17.15 23.73
N CYS A 76 9.06 -16.33 24.35
CA CYS A 76 10.19 -15.69 23.68
C CYS A 76 11.46 -16.49 23.94
N GLN A 77 12.35 -16.51 22.96
CA GLN A 77 13.72 -16.96 23.18
C GLN A 77 14.34 -16.08 24.30
N PRO A 78 15.00 -16.66 25.31
CA PRO A 78 15.74 -15.87 26.29
C PRO A 78 16.82 -15.06 25.55
N ASP A 79 16.99 -13.79 25.91
CA ASP A 79 17.90 -12.88 25.23
C ASP A 79 19.33 -13.47 25.20
N SER A 80 19.74 -13.97 24.03
CA SER A 80 21.16 -14.19 23.75
C SER A 80 21.80 -12.81 23.63
N SER A 81 22.81 -12.52 24.45
CA SER A 81 23.47 -11.22 24.64
C SER A 81 24.17 -10.60 23.41
N THR A 82 23.67 -10.80 22.20
CA THR A 82 24.24 -10.31 20.95
C THR A 82 23.21 -9.48 20.20
N LEU A 83 23.42 -8.15 20.28
CA LEU A 83 22.79 -7.10 19.47
C LEU A 83 21.25 -7.09 19.47
N LEU A 84 20.71 -6.25 20.37
CA LEU A 84 19.33 -5.76 20.29
C LEU A 84 19.00 -5.37 18.84
N PRO A 85 18.01 -6.01 18.19
CA PRO A 85 17.46 -5.48 16.96
C PRO A 85 16.86 -4.09 17.28
N PRO A 86 16.92 -3.14 16.34
CA PRO A 86 16.51 -1.76 16.60
C PRO A 86 15.06 -1.73 17.12
N ARG A 87 14.89 -1.20 18.35
CA ARG A 87 13.58 -0.82 18.88
C ARG A 87 13.04 0.28 17.97
N ILE A 88 12.06 -0.03 17.14
CA ILE A 88 11.29 0.99 16.44
C ILE A 88 10.06 1.30 17.32
N PRO A 89 9.95 2.51 17.88
CA PRO A 89 8.74 2.98 18.54
C PRO A 89 7.60 2.93 17.52
N GLY A 90 6.44 2.43 17.95
CA GLY A 90 5.27 2.36 17.10
C GLY A 90 5.02 3.67 16.36
N ALA A 91 4.99 3.58 15.04
CA ALA A 91 4.31 4.54 14.20
C ALA A 91 3.74 3.75 13.03
N LEU A 92 2.44 3.90 12.83
CA LEU A 92 1.76 3.62 11.58
C LEU A 92 2.51 4.38 10.48
N GLY A 93 3.52 3.74 9.89
CA GLY A 93 4.19 4.19 8.68
C GLY A 93 3.24 3.95 7.52
N ALA A 94 2.15 4.72 7.48
CA ALA A 94 1.52 5.05 6.22
C ALA A 94 2.65 5.59 5.35
N THR A 95 3.03 4.81 4.33
CA THR A 95 3.79 5.32 3.21
C THR A 95 3.15 6.65 2.84
N ALA A 96 3.89 7.75 3.02
CA ALA A 96 3.40 9.05 2.62
C ALA A 96 2.91 8.92 1.17
N PRO A 97 1.68 9.34 0.84
CA PRO A 97 1.23 9.33 -0.54
C PRO A 97 2.26 10.10 -1.37
N PRO A 98 2.59 9.66 -2.60
CA PRO A 98 3.53 10.37 -3.45
C PRO A 98 3.07 11.83 -3.53
N ALA A 99 4.02 12.74 -3.34
CA ALA A 99 3.79 14.18 -3.27
C ALA A 99 2.83 14.66 -4.37
N PRO A 100 1.95 15.65 -4.10
CA PRO A 100 0.96 16.08 -5.07
C PRO A 100 1.63 16.52 -6.37
N GLN A 101 1.48 15.74 -7.44
CA GLN A 101 2.00 16.03 -8.79
C GLN A 101 1.19 17.14 -9.50
N ALA A 102 0.42 17.91 -8.73
CA ALA A 102 -0.41 19.02 -9.17
C ALA A 102 0.33 20.06 -10.03
N PRO A 103 1.58 20.48 -9.75
CA PRO A 103 2.21 21.51 -10.58
C PRO A 103 2.57 21.01 -11.99
N LEU A 104 2.88 19.71 -12.15
CA LEU A 104 3.28 19.14 -13.44
C LEU A 104 2.07 18.92 -14.35
N LEU A 105 0.96 18.44 -13.79
CA LEU A 105 -0.33 18.32 -14.50
C LEU A 105 -0.89 19.68 -14.91
N LEU A 106 -0.78 20.69 -14.04
CA LEU A 106 -1.21 22.05 -14.35
C LEU A 106 -0.38 22.63 -15.51
N LEU A 107 0.94 22.42 -15.49
CA LEU A 107 1.82 22.87 -16.57
C LEU A 107 1.50 22.18 -17.89
N LEU A 108 1.24 20.87 -17.87
CA LEU A 108 0.88 20.08 -19.05
C LEU A 108 -0.45 20.53 -19.68
N LEU A 109 -1.41 20.99 -18.86
CA LEU A 109 -2.70 21.49 -19.33
C LEU A 109 -2.63 22.95 -19.82
N LEU A 110 -1.81 23.79 -19.18
CA LEU A 110 -1.69 25.22 -19.52
C LEU A 110 -0.90 25.45 -20.82
N LEU A 111 0.09 24.62 -21.12
CA LEU A 111 0.92 24.73 -22.33
C LEU A 111 0.10 24.73 -23.64
N PRO A 112 -0.78 23.73 -23.90
CA PRO A 112 -1.58 23.70 -25.13
C PRO A 112 -2.60 24.84 -25.19
N MET A 113 -3.19 25.26 -24.06
CA MET A 113 -4.12 26.38 -24.03
C MET A 113 -3.43 27.72 -24.36
N ALA A 114 -2.22 27.94 -23.85
CA ALA A 114 -1.43 29.13 -24.16
C ALA A 114 -1.03 29.18 -25.65
N LEU A 115 -0.65 28.05 -26.23
CA LEU A 115 -0.34 27.92 -27.67
C LEU A 115 -1.56 28.22 -28.56
N LEU A 116 -2.76 27.75 -28.19
CA LEU A 116 -3.99 28.04 -28.93
C LEU A 116 -4.37 29.52 -28.86
N LEU A 117 -4.21 30.15 -27.69
CA LEU A 117 -4.46 31.58 -27.53
C LEU A 117 -3.45 32.43 -28.33
N ALA A 118 -2.18 32.05 -28.34
CA ALA A 118 -1.17 32.74 -29.12
C ALA A 118 -1.41 32.62 -30.64
N THR A 119 -1.79 31.45 -31.14
CA THR A 119 -2.09 31.24 -32.56
C THR A 119 -3.33 32.01 -33.00
N THR A 120 -4.41 31.96 -32.23
CA THR A 120 -5.64 32.74 -32.51
C THR A 120 -5.39 34.24 -32.46
N TRP A 121 -4.60 34.72 -31.49
CA TRP A 121 -4.19 36.13 -31.39
C TRP A 121 -3.33 36.57 -32.57
N CYS A 122 -2.33 35.75 -32.96
CA CYS A 122 -1.49 36.02 -34.13
C CYS A 122 -2.29 36.05 -35.43
N LEU A 123 -3.24 35.13 -35.62
CA LEU A 123 -4.12 35.12 -36.78
C LEU A 123 -5.04 36.33 -36.80
N PHE A 124 -5.62 36.71 -35.65
CA PHE A 124 -6.43 37.91 -35.51
C PHE A 124 -5.63 39.17 -35.86
N TRP A 125 -4.40 39.30 -35.34
CA TRP A 125 -3.50 40.40 -35.65
C TRP A 125 -3.11 40.45 -37.12
N ARG A 126 -2.81 39.30 -37.73
CA ARG A 126 -2.46 39.21 -39.17
C ARG A 126 -3.64 39.63 -40.04
N ARG A 127 -4.85 39.20 -39.69
CA ARG A 127 -6.09 39.58 -40.38
C ARG A 127 -6.39 41.07 -40.24
N ARG A 128 -6.12 41.66 -39.08
CA ARG A 128 -6.25 43.11 -38.86
C ARG A 128 -5.29 43.92 -39.70
N ARG A 129 -4.03 43.49 -39.85
CA ARG A 129 -3.04 44.15 -40.73
C ARG A 129 -3.36 44.01 -42.21
N GLN A 130 -3.98 42.91 -42.63
CA GLN A 130 -4.43 42.73 -44.02
C GLN A 130 -5.72 43.51 -44.34
N GLY A 131 -6.50 43.90 -43.32
CA GLY A 131 -7.70 44.72 -43.45
C GLY A 131 -7.46 46.23 -43.59
N THR A 132 -6.21 46.69 -43.55
CA THR A 132 -5.83 48.11 -43.74
C THR A 132 -4.93 48.31 -44.96
N SER A 133 -5.33 47.75 -46.10
CA SER A 133 -4.94 48.29 -47.39
C SER A 133 -6.20 48.67 -48.15
N TYR A 134 -6.73 49.84 -47.84
CA TYR A 134 -7.64 50.53 -48.75
C TYR A 134 -6.81 51.16 -49.88
N PRO A 135 -7.27 51.03 -51.13
CA PRO A 135 -6.59 51.58 -52.30
C PRO A 135 -6.91 53.08 -52.41
N GLY A 136 -5.87 53.87 -52.66
CA GLY A 136 -6.03 55.30 -52.96
C GLY A 136 -4.75 56.06 -52.62
N GLU A 137 -3.91 56.31 -53.62
CA GLU A 137 -3.84 57.63 -54.26
C GLU A 137 -3.06 57.52 -55.57
N GLN A 138 -3.32 58.51 -56.43
CA GLN A 138 -2.87 58.70 -57.82
C GLN A 138 -1.35 58.79 -57.98
#